data_AF-Q1I6P1-F1
#
_entry.id   AF-Q1I6P1-F1
#
_cell.length_a   1.000
_cell.length_b   1.000
_cell.length_c   1.000
_cell.angle_alpha   90.00
_cell.angle_beta   90.00
_cell.angle_gamma   90.00
#
_symmetry.space_group_name_H-M   'P 1'
#
loop_
_entity.id
_entity.type
_entity.pdbx_description
1 polymer ?
#
loop_
_entity_poly.entity_id
_entity_poly.type
_entity_poly.pdbx_seq_one_letter_code
_entity_poly.pdbx_strand_id
1 'polypeptide(L)'
;MNCEALTPEAWLATNPLADGERLYVVFGSVSEADALAAYRRHDGLQVPMPLWKGTPYAGWLEAMPYLVEAAPQGEFLAWCGTVRCRDWGWLAVSSHPPAQVFDYLRSLTQVKLPDGTAVFLRLWDGHQLLALLDHEQVGSPALLPVFSRVWSNGQARSLRQAARLNIEPFPWWPVSAELLEHLHRRDPGPVIDNLMQWLREVHPDLYFALPEATLRCKVERLALGAPLDTPAMERLLAHVNKDITP
;
A
#
# COMPACT_ATOMS: atom_id res chain seq x y z
N MET A 1 24.90 2.58 -13.18
CA MET A 1 24.82 3.95 -12.64
C MET A 1 23.89 3.91 -11.45
N ASN A 2 24.42 4.00 -10.23
CA ASN A 2 23.59 4.09 -9.03
C ASN A 2 23.06 5.52 -8.97
N CYS A 3 21.79 5.70 -9.33
CA CYS A 3 21.07 6.92 -9.01
C CYS A 3 20.93 6.93 -7.47
N GLU A 4 21.53 7.90 -6.79
CA GLU A 4 21.33 8.05 -5.34
C GLU A 4 19.84 8.19 -5.05
N ALA A 5 19.36 7.52 -4.00
CA ALA A 5 17.98 7.60 -3.58
C ALA A 5 17.66 9.03 -3.15
N LEU A 6 16.60 9.62 -3.71
CA LEU A 6 16.20 10.99 -3.42
C LEU A 6 15.68 11.08 -1.97
N THR A 7 16.36 11.81 -1.09
CA THR A 7 15.87 12.07 0.27
C THR A 7 14.62 12.95 0.26
N PRO A 8 13.72 12.84 1.25
CA PRO A 8 12.50 13.67 1.29
C PRO A 8 12.80 15.17 1.43
N GLU A 9 13.88 15.56 2.10
CA GLU A 9 14.33 16.96 2.19
C GLU A 9 14.76 17.49 0.83
N ALA A 10 15.59 16.75 0.11
CA ALA A 10 16.00 17.11 -1.26
C ALA A 10 14.79 17.16 -2.22
N TRP A 11 13.82 16.26 -2.05
CA TRP A 11 12.57 16.26 -2.81
C TRP A 11 11.78 17.56 -2.60
N LEU A 12 11.59 17.96 -1.34
CA LEU A 12 10.92 19.23 -1.01
C LEU A 12 11.75 20.46 -1.36
N ALA A 13 13.08 20.39 -1.30
CA ALA A 13 13.95 21.49 -1.71
C ALA A 13 13.93 21.73 -3.23
N THR A 14 13.81 20.66 -4.02
CA THR A 14 13.71 20.74 -5.49
C THR A 14 12.43 21.43 -5.93
N ASN A 15 11.33 21.20 -5.22
CA ASN A 15 10.06 21.89 -5.44
C ASN A 15 9.43 22.17 -4.07
N PRO A 16 9.67 23.37 -3.49
CA PRO A 16 9.11 23.76 -2.21
C PRO A 16 7.58 23.70 -2.19
N LEU A 17 6.98 23.69 -0.99
CA LEU A 17 5.53 23.84 -0.87
C LEU A 17 5.14 25.25 -1.30
N ALA A 18 4.19 25.36 -2.22
CA ALA A 18 3.58 26.63 -2.58
C ALA A 18 2.57 27.09 -1.51
N ASP A 19 2.17 28.35 -1.57
CA ASP A 19 1.13 28.88 -0.68
C ASP A 19 -0.16 28.05 -0.78
N GLY A 20 -0.63 27.59 0.38
CA GLY A 20 -1.82 26.74 0.50
C GLY A 20 -1.57 25.24 0.30
N GLU A 21 -0.37 24.82 -0.12
CA GLU A 21 0.01 23.41 -0.12
C GLU A 21 0.41 22.93 1.29
N ARG A 22 0.11 21.66 1.56
CA ARG A 22 0.41 20.96 2.81
C ARG A 22 1.12 19.66 2.52
N LEU A 23 2.00 19.27 3.43
CA LEU A 23 2.63 17.96 3.43
C LEU A 23 1.79 16.99 4.26
N TYR A 24 1.50 15.83 3.68
CA TYR A 24 0.79 14.75 4.33
C TYR A 24 1.67 13.50 4.38
N VAL A 25 1.44 12.69 5.40
CA VAL A 25 2.00 11.34 5.54
C VAL A 25 0.85 10.36 5.64
N VAL A 26 0.96 9.25 4.92
CA VAL A 26 0.08 8.10 5.07
C VAL A 26 0.94 6.90 5.43
N PHE A 27 0.57 6.19 6.50
CA PHE A 27 1.30 5.02 6.97
C PHE A 27 0.39 4.01 7.65
N GLY A 28 0.81 2.75 7.63
CA GLY A 28 0.15 1.65 8.34
C GLY A 28 0.76 1.42 9.72
N SER A 29 0.00 0.78 10.60
CA SER A 29 0.47 0.28 11.91
C SER A 29 1.14 -1.09 11.85
N VAL A 30 0.93 -1.86 10.77
CA VAL A 30 1.42 -3.24 10.62
C VAL A 30 2.84 -3.32 10.04
N SER A 31 3.43 -2.21 9.61
CA SER A 31 4.78 -2.22 9.04
C SER A 31 5.82 -2.56 10.11
N GLU A 32 6.83 -3.34 9.75
CA GLU A 32 8.00 -3.61 10.61
C GLU A 32 8.72 -2.32 11.04
N ALA A 33 8.54 -1.22 10.31
CA ALA A 33 9.12 0.08 10.66
C ALA A 33 8.47 0.76 11.87
N ASP A 34 7.28 0.32 12.30
CA ASP A 34 6.45 0.98 13.33
C ASP A 34 6.39 2.51 13.12
N ALA A 35 5.93 2.91 11.93
CA ALA A 35 5.91 4.30 11.49
C ALA A 35 5.10 5.21 12.44
N LEU A 36 4.05 4.68 13.06
CA LEU A 36 3.25 5.41 14.05
C LEU A 36 4.06 5.73 15.31
N ALA A 37 4.83 4.77 15.84
CA ALA A 37 5.70 5.04 16.98
C ALA A 37 6.86 5.96 16.58
N ALA A 38 7.45 5.80 15.39
CA ALA A 38 8.46 6.71 14.87
C ALA A 38 7.94 8.16 14.78
N TYR A 39 6.74 8.35 14.22
CA TYR A 39 6.09 9.66 14.14
C TYR A 39 5.91 10.30 15.51
N ARG A 40 5.41 9.54 16.49
CA ARG A 40 5.20 10.02 17.87
C ARG A 40 6.48 10.38 18.60
N ARG A 41 7.59 9.69 18.31
CA ARG A 41 8.89 9.95 18.96
C ARG A 41 9.58 11.22 18.45
N HIS A 42 9.46 11.49 17.15
CA HIS A 42 10.20 12.57 16.50
C HIS A 42 9.45 13.89 16.51
N ASP A 43 8.32 13.96 15.81
CA ASP A 43 7.58 15.21 15.67
C ASP A 43 6.33 15.17 16.55
N GLY A 44 5.47 14.14 16.40
CA GLY A 44 4.32 13.87 17.27
C GLY A 44 3.31 15.02 17.48
N LEU A 45 3.47 16.14 16.78
CA LEU A 45 2.74 17.40 17.07
C LEU A 45 1.28 17.33 16.67
N GLN A 46 0.96 16.64 15.57
CA GLN A 46 -0.40 16.48 15.07
C GLN A 46 -0.93 15.09 15.42
N VAL A 47 -2.22 14.99 15.74
CA VAL A 47 -2.83 13.70 16.03
C VAL A 47 -3.10 12.97 14.72
N PRO A 48 -2.53 11.77 14.49
CA PRO A 48 -2.82 11.00 13.28
C PRO A 48 -4.30 10.62 13.20
N MET A 49 -4.90 10.87 12.05
CA MET A 49 -6.31 10.58 11.75
C MET A 49 -6.47 9.12 11.30
N PRO A 50 -7.21 8.27 12.03
CA PRO A 50 -7.42 6.87 11.65
C PRO A 50 -8.34 6.75 10.43
N LEU A 51 -7.83 6.24 9.31
CA LEU A 51 -8.55 6.23 8.02
C LEU A 51 -9.82 5.38 8.05
N TRP A 52 -9.91 4.34 8.88
CA TRP A 52 -11.14 3.56 9.03
C TRP A 52 -12.16 4.18 9.99
N LYS A 53 -11.91 5.37 10.54
CA LYS A 53 -12.86 6.06 11.41
C LYS A 53 -14.21 6.28 10.70
N GLY A 54 -15.28 5.91 11.40
CA GLY A 54 -16.64 6.02 10.87
C GLY A 54 -16.98 5.00 9.78
N THR A 55 -16.17 3.96 9.63
CA THR A 55 -16.47 2.78 8.81
C THR A 55 -16.73 1.57 9.72
N PRO A 56 -17.29 0.46 9.21
CA PRO A 56 -17.43 -0.79 9.98
C PRO A 56 -16.10 -1.35 10.54
N TYR A 57 -14.95 -0.92 10.02
CA TYR A 57 -13.62 -1.39 10.39
C TYR A 57 -12.90 -0.49 11.41
N ALA A 58 -13.61 0.49 11.98
CA ALA A 58 -13.02 1.45 12.93
C ALA A 58 -12.39 0.79 14.18
N GLY A 59 -12.80 -0.44 14.53
CA GLY A 59 -12.24 -1.21 15.64
C GLY A 59 -10.95 -1.96 15.33
N TRP A 60 -10.49 -2.00 14.08
CA TRP A 60 -9.29 -2.75 13.68
C TRP A 60 -8.02 -1.91 13.96
N LEU A 61 -7.75 -1.66 15.24
CA LEU A 61 -6.70 -0.73 15.68
C LEU A 61 -5.28 -1.20 15.30
N GLU A 62 -5.02 -2.50 15.37
CA GLU A 62 -3.69 -3.09 15.06
C GLU A 62 -3.32 -2.97 13.58
N ALA A 63 -4.31 -2.87 12.71
CA ALA A 63 -4.13 -2.71 11.26
C ALA A 63 -4.50 -1.33 10.75
N MET A 64 -4.83 -0.40 11.66
CA MET A 64 -5.32 0.93 11.33
C MET A 64 -4.28 1.71 10.52
N PRO A 65 -4.63 2.19 9.33
CA PRO A 65 -3.82 3.15 8.61
C PRO A 65 -4.18 4.58 9.05
N TYR A 66 -3.19 5.46 9.00
CA TYR A 66 -3.31 6.83 9.49
C TYR A 66 -2.92 7.84 8.42
N LEU A 67 -3.60 8.99 8.46
CA LEU A 67 -3.22 10.20 7.76
C LEU A 67 -2.77 11.24 8.78
N VAL A 68 -1.69 11.96 8.51
CA VAL A 68 -1.30 13.11 9.33
C VAL A 68 -0.74 14.23 8.46
N GLU A 69 -1.03 15.48 8.82
CA GLU A 69 -0.34 16.63 8.26
C GLU A 69 1.04 16.73 8.93
N ALA A 70 2.10 16.68 8.14
CA ALA A 70 3.48 16.72 8.63
C ALA A 70 4.10 18.10 8.42
N ALA A 71 5.08 18.42 9.27
CA ALA A 71 5.92 19.59 9.06
C ALA A 71 6.84 19.34 7.83
N PRO A 72 7.08 20.36 6.98
CA PRO A 72 7.96 20.23 5.82
C PRO A 72 9.45 20.16 6.17
N GLN A 73 9.76 20.18 7.46
CA GLN A 73 11.06 19.97 8.07
C GLN A 73 10.85 19.33 9.44
N GLY A 74 11.78 18.51 9.89
CA GLY A 74 11.68 17.85 11.19
C GLY A 74 12.45 16.54 11.23
N GLU A 75 12.53 15.96 12.43
CA GLU A 75 13.22 14.69 12.62
C GLU A 75 12.45 13.54 11.98
N PHE A 76 11.12 13.61 11.93
CA PHE A 76 10.34 12.57 11.27
C PHE A 76 10.57 12.55 9.76
N LEU A 77 10.73 13.72 9.13
CA LEU A 77 11.05 13.80 7.70
C LEU A 77 12.41 13.14 7.41
N ALA A 78 13.42 13.41 8.25
CA ALA A 78 14.72 12.77 8.16
C ALA A 78 14.63 11.26 8.39
N TRP A 79 13.81 10.82 9.35
CA TRP A 79 13.54 9.41 9.59
C TRP A 79 13.00 8.71 8.33
N CYS A 80 12.04 9.33 7.61
CA CYS A 80 11.51 8.80 6.35
C CYS A 80 12.61 8.57 5.30
N GLY A 81 13.67 9.40 5.27
CA GLY A 81 14.82 9.23 4.38
C GLY A 81 15.79 8.11 4.76
N THR A 82 15.72 7.62 6.00
CA THR A 82 16.68 6.63 6.55
C THR A 82 16.08 5.25 6.76
N VAL A 83 14.75 5.16 6.93
CA VAL A 83 14.03 3.89 7.11
C VAL A 83 14.31 2.92 5.95
N ARG A 84 14.50 1.64 6.28
CA ARG A 84 14.87 0.59 5.32
C ARG A 84 13.70 -0.28 4.89
N CYS A 85 12.73 -0.49 5.78
CA CYS A 85 11.47 -1.14 5.43
C CYS A 85 10.78 -0.29 4.36
N ARG A 86 10.13 -0.90 3.37
CA ARG A 86 9.54 -0.19 2.22
C ARG A 86 8.03 0.01 2.33
N ASP A 87 7.42 -0.68 3.29
CA ASP A 87 5.99 -0.68 3.59
C ASP A 87 5.61 0.35 4.68
N TRP A 88 6.57 1.12 5.18
CA TRP A 88 6.39 2.09 6.26
C TRP A 88 5.32 3.15 5.96
N GLY A 89 5.15 3.52 4.69
CA GLY A 89 4.31 4.64 4.31
C GLY A 89 4.83 5.44 3.12
N TRP A 90 4.29 6.64 3.00
CA TRP A 90 4.67 7.60 1.98
C TRP A 90 4.27 9.02 2.37
N LEU A 91 4.92 9.98 1.71
CA LEU A 91 4.69 11.41 1.81
C LEU A 91 3.96 11.91 0.58
N ALA A 92 3.15 12.96 0.72
CA ALA A 92 2.49 13.59 -0.40
C ALA A 92 2.17 15.06 -0.18
N VAL A 93 2.13 15.82 -1.27
CA VAL A 93 1.76 17.23 -1.26
C VAL A 93 0.36 17.42 -1.82
N SER A 94 -0.44 18.24 -1.15
CA SER A 94 -1.78 18.59 -1.60
C SER A 94 -2.17 20.01 -1.20
N SER A 95 -2.89 20.72 -2.07
CA SER A 95 -3.60 21.96 -1.75
C SER A 95 -4.95 21.74 -1.03
N HIS A 96 -5.43 20.50 -0.92
CA HIS A 96 -6.68 20.19 -0.22
C HIS A 96 -6.50 20.16 1.30
N PRO A 97 -7.50 20.58 2.08
CA PRO A 97 -7.43 20.55 3.55
C PRO A 97 -7.51 19.12 4.09
N PRO A 98 -7.03 18.87 5.34
CA PRO A 98 -6.90 17.51 5.89
C PRO A 98 -8.18 16.69 5.86
N ALA A 99 -9.34 17.32 6.11
CA ALA A 99 -10.62 16.64 6.07
C ALA A 99 -10.97 16.07 4.68
N GLN A 100 -10.67 16.80 3.60
CA GLN A 100 -10.93 16.33 2.24
C GLN A 100 -9.95 15.22 1.84
N VAL A 101 -8.68 15.35 2.23
CA VAL A 101 -7.68 14.30 2.01
C VAL A 101 -8.08 13.02 2.75
N PHE A 102 -8.50 13.16 4.01
CA PHE A 102 -8.99 12.05 4.82
C PHE A 102 -10.18 11.35 4.19
N ASP A 103 -11.22 12.09 3.80
CA ASP A 103 -12.44 11.50 3.24
C ASP A 103 -12.17 10.79 1.91
N TYR A 104 -11.29 11.35 1.07
CA TYR A 104 -10.89 10.71 -0.18
C TYR A 104 -10.09 9.42 0.06
N LEU A 105 -9.09 9.45 0.94
CA LEU A 105 -8.30 8.26 1.25
C LEU A 105 -9.15 7.17 1.91
N ARG A 106 -10.06 7.56 2.81
CA ARG A 106 -11.01 6.64 3.44
C ARG A 106 -11.91 5.96 2.42
N SER A 107 -12.38 6.70 1.41
CA SER A 107 -13.20 6.12 0.35
C SER A 107 -12.44 5.21 -0.62
N LEU A 108 -11.12 5.20 -0.57
CA LEU A 108 -10.26 4.36 -1.41
C LEU A 108 -9.71 3.13 -0.66
N THR A 109 -10.16 2.90 0.58
CA THR A 109 -9.72 1.74 1.39
C THR A 109 -10.16 0.40 0.82
N GLN A 110 -11.20 0.37 -0.01
CA GLN A 110 -11.61 -0.80 -0.78
C GLN A 110 -11.82 -0.45 -2.25
N VAL A 111 -11.49 -1.41 -3.11
CA VAL A 111 -11.56 -1.31 -4.58
C VAL A 111 -12.33 -2.50 -5.17
N LYS A 112 -12.75 -2.37 -6.42
CA LYS A 112 -13.48 -3.43 -7.15
C LYS A 112 -12.53 -4.14 -8.12
N LEU A 113 -12.38 -5.45 -7.96
CA LEU A 113 -11.70 -6.31 -8.92
C LEU A 113 -12.51 -6.45 -10.23
N PRO A 114 -11.91 -6.94 -11.33
CA PRO A 114 -12.61 -7.13 -12.61
C PRO A 114 -13.85 -8.04 -12.53
N ASP A 115 -13.86 -8.99 -11.59
CA ASP A 115 -14.99 -9.90 -11.34
C ASP A 115 -16.09 -9.26 -10.47
N GLY A 116 -15.90 -8.02 -10.03
CA GLY A 116 -16.81 -7.28 -9.14
C GLY A 116 -16.55 -7.49 -7.65
N THR A 117 -15.60 -8.35 -7.27
CA THR A 117 -15.25 -8.61 -5.87
C THR A 117 -14.66 -7.35 -5.22
N ALA A 118 -15.09 -7.05 -4.00
CA ALA A 118 -14.55 -5.97 -3.20
C ALA A 118 -13.34 -6.45 -2.38
N VAL A 119 -12.21 -5.77 -2.49
CA VAL A 119 -10.99 -6.08 -1.72
C VAL A 119 -10.41 -4.83 -1.09
N PHE A 120 -9.71 -5.01 0.04
CA PHE A 120 -8.96 -3.92 0.65
C PHE A 120 -7.75 -3.55 -0.20
N LEU A 121 -7.57 -2.24 -0.42
CA LEU A 121 -6.37 -1.70 -1.02
C LEU A 121 -5.45 -1.22 0.11
N ARG A 122 -4.28 -1.83 0.25
CA ARG A 122 -3.25 -1.41 1.22
C ARG A 122 -2.52 -0.16 0.73
N LEU A 123 -3.26 0.92 0.48
CA LEU A 123 -2.74 2.15 -0.10
C LEU A 123 -1.64 2.79 0.76
N TRP A 124 -1.57 2.49 2.06
CA TRP A 124 -0.54 2.96 2.98
C TRP A 124 0.80 2.24 2.86
N ASP A 125 0.87 1.11 2.14
CA ASP A 125 2.14 0.44 1.84
C ASP A 125 2.85 1.22 0.71
N GLY A 126 3.96 1.87 1.04
CA GLY A 126 4.73 2.68 0.10
C GLY A 126 5.27 1.90 -1.11
N HIS A 127 5.57 0.62 -0.94
CA HIS A 127 6.00 -0.24 -2.04
C HIS A 127 4.85 -0.50 -3.02
N GLN A 128 3.70 -0.92 -2.49
CA GLN A 128 2.51 -1.18 -3.31
C GLN A 128 1.99 0.10 -3.97
N LEU A 129 2.05 1.24 -3.29
CA LEU A 129 1.66 2.52 -3.87
C LEU A 129 2.49 2.84 -5.12
N LEU A 130 3.82 2.74 -5.04
CA LEU A 130 4.67 3.04 -6.19
C LEU A 130 4.40 2.09 -7.36
N ALA A 131 4.13 0.81 -7.08
CA ALA A 131 3.73 -0.15 -8.11
C ALA A 131 2.39 0.22 -8.78
N LEU A 132 1.42 0.70 -8.00
CA LEU A 132 0.13 1.19 -8.53
C LEU A 132 0.29 2.45 -9.40
N LEU A 133 1.17 3.37 -8.99
CA LEU A 133 1.38 4.64 -9.70
C LEU A 133 2.23 4.51 -10.97
N ASP A 134 3.03 3.44 -11.08
CA ASP A 134 3.85 3.17 -12.26
C ASP A 134 3.04 2.57 -13.43
N HIS A 135 1.76 2.26 -13.23
CA HIS A 135 0.88 1.74 -14.25
C HIS A 135 -0.26 2.72 -14.55
N GLU A 136 -0.35 3.17 -15.80
CA GLU A 136 -1.45 3.99 -16.26
C GLU A 136 -2.67 3.12 -16.55
N GLN A 137 -3.83 3.43 -15.96
CA GLN A 137 -5.08 2.71 -16.23
C GLN A 137 -5.97 3.51 -17.17
N VAL A 138 -6.04 3.05 -18.42
CA VAL A 138 -6.91 3.66 -19.43
C VAL A 138 -8.37 3.49 -19.02
N GLY A 139 -9.15 4.57 -19.07
CA GLY A 139 -10.59 4.55 -18.82
C GLY A 139 -11.00 4.46 -17.34
N SER A 140 -10.06 4.42 -16.40
CA SER A 140 -10.35 4.48 -14.96
C SER A 140 -10.05 5.87 -14.39
N PRO A 141 -10.78 6.31 -13.35
CA PRO A 141 -10.42 7.53 -12.63
C PRO A 141 -8.98 7.46 -12.11
N ALA A 142 -8.27 8.59 -12.06
CA ALA A 142 -6.96 8.64 -11.43
C ALA A 142 -7.05 8.15 -9.97
N LEU A 143 -6.03 7.40 -9.51
CA LEU A 143 -6.03 6.80 -8.17
C LEU A 143 -5.88 7.86 -7.06
N LEU A 144 -4.98 8.83 -7.26
CA LEU A 144 -4.64 9.85 -6.26
C LEU A 144 -4.78 11.29 -6.80
N PRO A 145 -5.95 11.70 -7.31
CA PRO A 145 -6.22 13.05 -7.77
C PRO A 145 -6.21 14.05 -6.61
N VAL A 146 -6.20 13.59 -5.36
CA VAL A 146 -6.10 14.44 -4.18
C VAL A 146 -4.69 14.96 -3.92
N PHE A 147 -3.65 14.45 -4.59
CA PHE A 147 -2.26 14.89 -4.41
C PHE A 147 -1.66 15.42 -5.72
N SER A 148 -0.73 16.37 -5.60
CA SER A 148 0.04 16.91 -6.73
C SER A 148 1.35 16.15 -6.96
N ARG A 149 1.91 15.59 -5.89
CA ARG A 149 3.13 14.75 -5.95
C ARG A 149 3.21 13.87 -4.72
N VAL A 150 3.86 12.72 -4.88
CA VAL A 150 4.14 11.77 -3.80
C VAL A 150 5.62 11.44 -3.75
N TRP A 151 6.07 11.03 -2.58
CA TRP A 151 7.39 10.48 -2.34
C TRP A 151 7.30 9.24 -1.46
N SER A 152 8.02 8.19 -1.84
CA SER A 152 8.21 7.01 -1.00
C SER A 152 9.50 6.31 -1.40
N ASN A 153 10.20 5.73 -0.42
CA ASN A 153 11.33 4.82 -0.66
C ASN A 153 12.41 5.38 -1.60
N GLY A 154 12.72 6.68 -1.48
CA GLY A 154 13.73 7.34 -2.32
C GLY A 154 13.25 7.71 -3.72
N GLN A 155 11.95 7.56 -4.01
CA GLN A 155 11.36 7.81 -5.31
C GLN A 155 10.25 8.85 -5.22
N ALA A 156 10.21 9.78 -6.18
CA ALA A 156 9.12 10.74 -6.33
C ALA A 156 8.28 10.43 -7.57
N ARG A 157 6.98 10.75 -7.51
CA ARG A 157 6.07 10.76 -8.67
C ARG A 157 5.28 12.06 -8.69
N SER A 158 5.22 12.68 -9.85
CA SER A 158 4.30 13.80 -10.10
C SER A 158 2.93 13.25 -10.43
N LEU A 159 1.89 13.85 -9.86
CA LEU A 159 0.50 13.49 -10.05
C LEU A 159 -0.27 14.69 -10.60
N ARG A 160 -1.45 14.42 -11.16
CA ARG A 160 -2.38 15.46 -11.59
C ARG A 160 -3.42 15.69 -10.51
N GLN A 161 -3.19 16.67 -9.65
CA GLN A 161 -4.17 17.06 -8.65
C GLN A 161 -5.45 17.60 -9.31
N ALA A 162 -6.60 17.10 -8.88
CA ALA A 162 -7.89 17.63 -9.28
C ALA A 162 -8.27 18.83 -8.41
N ALA A 163 -8.78 19.88 -9.05
CA ALA A 163 -9.28 21.07 -8.35
C ALA A 163 -10.52 20.77 -7.50
N ARG A 164 -11.30 19.74 -7.87
CA ARG A 164 -12.45 19.24 -7.11
C ARG A 164 -12.39 17.73 -7.05
N LEU A 165 -12.62 17.18 -5.87
CA LEU A 165 -12.65 15.75 -5.63
C LEU A 165 -14.08 15.24 -5.79
N ASN A 166 -14.23 14.10 -6.46
CA ASN A 166 -15.43 13.30 -6.38
C ASN A 166 -15.17 12.20 -5.35
N ILE A 167 -15.80 12.27 -4.18
CA ILE A 167 -15.64 11.31 -3.10
C ILE A 167 -16.86 10.39 -3.12
N GLU A 168 -16.71 9.25 -3.78
CA GLU A 168 -17.72 8.20 -3.83
C GLU A 168 -17.63 7.30 -2.58
N PRO A 169 -18.70 6.63 -2.15
CA PRO A 169 -18.62 5.61 -1.10
C PRO A 169 -17.80 4.40 -1.59
N PHE A 170 -16.96 3.83 -0.72
CA PHE A 170 -16.25 2.59 -1.04
C PHE A 170 -17.21 1.38 -1.11
N PRO A 171 -16.92 0.35 -1.92
CA PRO A 171 -15.88 0.30 -2.95
C PRO A 171 -16.35 0.96 -4.26
N TRP A 172 -15.53 1.80 -4.87
CA TRP A 172 -15.91 2.51 -6.11
C TRP A 172 -14.87 2.43 -7.22
N TRP A 173 -13.57 2.41 -6.89
CA TRP A 173 -12.52 2.46 -7.89
C TRP A 173 -12.31 1.07 -8.54
N PRO A 174 -12.47 0.95 -9.86
CA PRO A 174 -12.25 -0.31 -10.56
C PRO A 174 -10.76 -0.56 -10.77
N VAL A 175 -10.33 -1.80 -10.51
CA VAL A 175 -9.00 -2.29 -10.84
C VAL A 175 -9.09 -3.00 -12.19
N SER A 176 -8.32 -2.55 -13.19
CA SER A 176 -8.26 -3.24 -14.47
C SER A 176 -7.53 -4.58 -14.37
N ALA A 177 -7.87 -5.53 -15.23
CA ALA A 177 -7.15 -6.81 -15.31
C ALA A 177 -5.66 -6.61 -15.66
N GLU A 178 -5.36 -5.60 -16.48
CA GLU A 178 -4.00 -5.21 -16.85
C GLU A 178 -3.21 -4.70 -15.65
N LEU A 179 -3.83 -3.87 -14.79
CA LEU A 179 -3.20 -3.41 -13.56
C LEU A 179 -2.92 -4.59 -12.63
N LEU A 180 -3.89 -5.50 -12.46
CA LEU A 180 -3.65 -6.70 -11.65
C LEU A 180 -2.46 -7.48 -12.19
N GLU A 181 -2.42 -7.79 -13.48
CA GLU A 181 -1.30 -8.52 -14.09
C GLU A 181 0.03 -7.77 -13.92
N HIS A 182 0.02 -6.44 -14.04
CA HIS A 182 1.20 -5.61 -13.75
C HIS A 182 1.68 -5.77 -12.31
N LEU A 183 0.78 -5.65 -11.34
CA LEU A 183 1.11 -5.78 -9.92
C LEU A 183 1.66 -7.18 -9.61
N HIS A 184 1.02 -8.23 -10.11
CA HIS A 184 1.48 -9.62 -9.95
C HIS A 184 2.90 -9.83 -10.50
N ARG A 185 3.20 -9.28 -11.68
CA ARG A 185 4.53 -9.39 -12.30
C ARG A 185 5.60 -8.60 -11.56
N ARG A 186 5.23 -7.45 -11.00
CA ARG A 186 6.17 -6.53 -10.37
C ARG A 186 6.49 -6.91 -8.93
N ASP A 187 5.47 -7.33 -8.18
CA ASP A 187 5.60 -7.76 -6.80
C ASP A 187 4.57 -8.87 -6.49
N PRO A 188 4.97 -10.15 -6.56
CA PRO A 188 4.09 -11.25 -6.17
C PRO A 188 3.93 -11.35 -4.64
N GLY A 189 4.69 -10.58 -3.85
CA GLY A 189 4.76 -10.65 -2.39
C GLY A 189 3.40 -10.64 -1.70
N PRO A 190 2.52 -9.64 -1.93
CA PRO A 190 1.20 -9.58 -1.31
C PRO A 190 0.35 -10.81 -1.61
N VAL A 191 0.53 -11.38 -2.80
CA VAL A 191 -0.22 -12.54 -3.24
C VAL A 191 0.32 -13.82 -2.60
N ILE A 192 1.64 -13.94 -2.50
CA ILE A 192 2.30 -15.01 -1.75
C ILE A 192 1.86 -14.97 -0.28
N ASP A 193 1.85 -13.79 0.34
CA ASP A 193 1.46 -13.64 1.75
C ASP A 193 -0.01 -14.02 1.96
N ASN A 194 -0.91 -13.57 1.07
CA ASN A 194 -2.32 -13.97 1.10
C ASN A 194 -2.49 -15.49 0.92
N LEU A 195 -1.73 -16.13 0.03
CA LEU A 195 -1.76 -17.58 -0.17
C LEU A 195 -1.22 -18.35 1.05
N MET A 196 -0.14 -17.86 1.65
CA MET A 196 0.44 -18.43 2.88
C MET A 196 -0.55 -18.32 4.04
N GLN A 197 -1.24 -17.18 4.17
CA GLN A 197 -2.30 -17.00 5.16
C GLN A 197 -3.48 -17.93 4.89
N TRP A 198 -3.96 -18.01 3.65
CA TRP A 198 -5.04 -18.92 3.28
C TRP A 198 -4.70 -20.38 3.56
N LEU A 199 -3.47 -20.83 3.26
CA LEU A 199 -3.00 -22.17 3.62
C LEU A 199 -3.02 -22.37 5.13
N ARG A 200 -2.57 -21.41 5.94
CA ARG A 200 -2.59 -21.50 7.40
C ARG A 200 -4.02 -21.63 7.95
N GLU A 201 -4.97 -20.88 7.39
CA GLU A 201 -6.35 -20.80 7.89
C GLU A 201 -7.24 -21.94 7.40
N VAL A 202 -7.13 -22.31 6.11
CA VAL A 202 -8.05 -23.25 5.44
C VAL A 202 -7.45 -24.65 5.32
N HIS A 203 -6.12 -24.77 5.17
CA HIS A 203 -5.41 -26.04 5.03
C HIS A 203 -4.23 -26.14 6.02
N PRO A 204 -4.47 -26.03 7.34
CA PRO A 204 -3.42 -26.06 8.35
C PRO A 204 -2.60 -27.36 8.31
N ASP A 205 -3.21 -28.46 7.90
CA ASP A 205 -2.56 -29.75 7.66
C ASP A 205 -1.43 -29.62 6.64
N LEU A 206 -1.64 -28.90 5.54
CA LEU A 206 -0.61 -28.64 4.53
C LEU A 206 0.39 -27.57 5.00
N TYR A 207 -0.10 -26.54 5.70
CA TYR A 207 0.75 -25.43 6.17
C TYR A 207 1.82 -25.90 7.16
N PHE A 208 1.44 -26.74 8.13
CA PHE A 208 2.35 -27.23 9.17
C PHE A 208 3.13 -28.49 8.78
N ALA A 209 2.82 -29.12 7.64
CA ALA A 209 3.52 -30.33 7.19
C ALA A 209 4.90 -30.07 6.59
N LEU A 210 5.19 -28.83 6.15
CA LEU A 210 6.50 -28.42 5.65
C LEU A 210 7.06 -27.26 6.47
N PRO A 211 8.39 -27.08 6.56
CA PRO A 211 8.96 -25.85 7.10
C PRO A 211 8.45 -24.63 6.32
N GLU A 212 8.08 -23.56 7.03
CA GLU A 212 7.43 -22.37 6.45
C GLU A 212 8.20 -21.79 5.26
N ALA A 213 9.52 -21.68 5.37
CA ALA A 213 10.38 -21.20 4.28
C ALA A 213 10.28 -22.08 3.01
N THR A 214 10.15 -23.39 3.18
CA THR A 214 10.01 -24.34 2.05
C THR A 214 8.64 -24.21 1.40
N LEU A 215 7.58 -24.08 2.21
CA LEU A 215 6.22 -23.84 1.72
C LEU A 215 6.15 -22.52 0.96
N ARG A 216 6.75 -21.45 1.51
CA ARG A 216 6.81 -20.13 0.87
C ARG A 216 7.48 -20.18 -0.48
N CYS A 217 8.65 -20.82 -0.61
CA CYS A 217 9.32 -20.98 -1.90
C CYS A 217 8.46 -21.73 -2.94
N LYS A 218 7.63 -22.69 -2.51
CA LYS A 218 6.71 -23.40 -3.41
C LYS A 218 5.56 -22.50 -3.87
N VAL A 219 4.98 -21.73 -2.95
CA VAL A 219 3.94 -20.75 -3.24
C VAL A 219 4.49 -19.68 -4.19
N GLU A 220 5.69 -19.15 -3.92
CA GLU A 220 6.42 -18.21 -4.79
C GLU A 220 6.54 -18.74 -6.22
N ARG A 221 7.01 -19.98 -6.39
CA ARG A 221 7.17 -20.59 -7.70
C ARG A 221 5.84 -20.74 -8.46
N LEU A 222 4.75 -20.99 -7.75
CA LEU A 222 3.42 -21.11 -8.35
C LEU A 222 2.86 -19.73 -8.72
N ALA A 223 2.98 -18.75 -7.81
CA ALA A 223 2.55 -17.36 -8.03
C ALA A 223 3.28 -16.69 -9.20
N LEU A 224 4.54 -17.07 -9.45
CA LEU A 224 5.32 -16.61 -10.60
C LEU A 224 5.03 -17.36 -11.91
N GLY A 225 4.38 -18.53 -11.85
CA GLY A 225 4.27 -19.46 -12.98
C GLY A 225 2.92 -19.48 -13.71
N ALA A 226 1.84 -18.97 -13.10
CA ALA A 226 0.50 -18.96 -13.69
C ALA A 226 -0.41 -17.91 -13.03
N PRO A 227 -1.50 -17.48 -13.71
CA PRO A 227 -2.57 -16.71 -13.07
C PRO A 227 -3.13 -17.48 -11.88
N LEU A 228 -3.40 -16.78 -10.78
CA LEU A 228 -3.93 -17.37 -9.56
C LEU A 228 -5.44 -17.48 -9.63
N ASP A 229 -5.89 -18.52 -10.31
CA ASP A 229 -7.28 -18.96 -10.41
C ASP A 229 -7.53 -20.20 -9.54
N THR A 230 -8.79 -20.64 -9.43
CA THR A 230 -9.15 -21.87 -8.70
C THR A 230 -8.32 -23.09 -9.14
N PRO A 231 -8.10 -23.32 -10.46
CA PRO A 231 -7.17 -24.36 -10.93
C PRO A 231 -5.73 -24.20 -10.43
N ALA A 232 -5.19 -22.98 -10.34
CA ALA A 232 -3.87 -22.75 -9.77
C ALA A 232 -3.81 -23.11 -8.29
N MET A 233 -4.88 -22.83 -7.55
CA MET A 233 -4.99 -23.24 -6.15
C MET A 233 -5.02 -24.76 -6.00
N GLU A 234 -5.80 -25.46 -6.83
CA GLU A 234 -5.82 -26.93 -6.85
C GLU A 234 -4.45 -27.52 -7.22
N ARG A 235 -3.73 -26.91 -8.17
CA ARG A 235 -2.34 -27.30 -8.50
C ARG A 235 -1.40 -27.09 -7.31
N LEU A 236 -1.54 -25.99 -6.56
CA LEU A 236 -0.75 -25.73 -5.36
C LEU A 236 -1.00 -26.81 -4.30
N LEU A 237 -2.27 -27.07 -3.99
CA LEU A 237 -2.67 -28.11 -3.05
C LEU A 237 -2.12 -29.47 -3.47
N ALA A 238 -2.28 -29.86 -4.73
CA ALA A 238 -1.76 -31.12 -5.26
C ALA A 238 -0.23 -31.21 -5.20
N HIS A 239 0.47 -30.09 -5.45
CA HIS A 239 1.92 -30.04 -5.43
C HIS A 239 2.49 -30.11 -4.01
N VAL A 240 1.84 -29.45 -3.05
CA VAL A 240 2.23 -29.51 -1.63
C VAL A 240 1.92 -30.90 -1.04
N ASN A 241 0.77 -31.48 -1.37
CA ASN A 241 0.36 -32.79 -0.84
C ASN A 241 1.25 -33.96 -1.33
N LYS A 242 1.81 -33.86 -2.54
CA LYS A 242 2.77 -34.86 -3.07
C LYS A 242 4.05 -35.01 -2.26
N ASP A 243 4.45 -33.99 -1.51
CA ASP A 243 5.68 -34.01 -0.71
C ASP A 243 5.43 -34.38 0.75
N ILE A 244 4.16 -34.43 1.16
CA ILE A 244 3.71 -34.79 2.51
C ILE A 244 3.32 -36.28 2.58
N THR A 245 2.90 -36.84 1.45
CA THR A 245 2.58 -38.27 1.32
C THR A 245 3.80 -39.01 0.74
N PRO A 246 4.32 -40.06 1.39
CA PRO A 246 5.47 -40.83 0.89
C PRO A 246 5.20 -41.57 -0.43
#